data_AF-A0A8H5CZT4-F1
#
_entry.id   AF-A0A8H5CZT4-F1
#
_cell.length_a   1.000
_cell.length_b   1.000
_cell.length_c   1.000
_cell.angle_alpha   90.00
_cell.angle_beta   90.00
_cell.angle_gamma   90.00
#
_symmetry.space_group_name_H-M   'P 1'
#
loop_
_entity.id
_entity.type
_entity.pdbx_description
1 polymer ?
#
loop_
_entity_poly.entity_id
_entity_poly.type
_entity_poly.pdbx_seq_one_letter_code
_entity_poly.pdbx_strand_id
1 'polypeptide(L)'
;MDDETAEIELLEQNLQKTRQISKRMTSLLDSFDTRLAKLEKSILPLYNAAQILNRRSHNIDQALSKIDEMASTQEDLAVEEAFILRGPQANNIKAYKEALDRLNANIAFKSNDPDLAETARLVETGAKKLTQLYTTIVAEGSSGVTPKTPGTALVSTNFPSSLLSNLSPLLSYLRSLPVPSTHPSHPAAPVILSTLTEAQRGYADMRGNWSVKCLEGQGKRLVTRADTIDPITTGTEFGQWVETLLADEYKLLKELSPLTNPEIIASSYGALLAPILSLFNSVLGQMAALIKKSLQKYNFLALSAYDALLQQQPAWEEVLSRRGSEYLDDKNEFRDGLQTLRQICLRSFPEFLVDLKLGANNRDSDTSVKLVDLTTETVKYLERIPQVQAAVSSALVALGDGNWKMGEGVQVGKASQGGAVDAITIMEHFLYDVVTNAINSLNTISRIRRSAFGSIFLLNNISYLRHHLLLQPRHPELLSLFSQPTIDAINSNWRTAKAAYFDTNFTPLMQTITDDPKEKSGKSQAKEKFTRFFDLLEEVVERHRMAKVLDEDREAREAVADEIVMLVVPSLKRFTQKQKEKEFSRNPQKYIKQSPDDVEARLRSLYN
;
A
#
# COMPACT_ATOMS: atom_id res chain seq x y z
N MET A 1 -56.69 5.13 -149.52
CA MET A 1 -57.62 5.69 -148.52
C MET A 1 -58.25 4.60 -147.65
N ASP A 2 -58.47 3.38 -148.15
CA ASP A 2 -59.08 2.32 -147.32
C ASP A 2 -58.10 1.60 -146.36
N ASP A 3 -56.80 1.47 -146.69
CA ASP A 3 -55.80 0.81 -145.81
C ASP A 3 -55.46 1.62 -144.54
N GLU A 4 -55.34 2.94 -144.64
CA GLU A 4 -55.05 3.80 -143.48
C GLU A 4 -56.20 3.81 -142.46
N THR A 5 -57.44 3.60 -142.92
CA THR A 5 -58.62 3.57 -142.05
C THR A 5 -58.68 2.27 -141.25
N ALA A 6 -58.30 1.14 -141.85
CA ALA A 6 -58.20 -0.15 -141.16
C ALA A 6 -57.05 -0.19 -140.14
N GLU A 7 -55.93 0.47 -140.44
CA GLU A 7 -54.79 0.57 -139.52
C GLU A 7 -55.10 1.47 -138.31
N ILE A 8 -55.87 2.55 -138.52
CA ILE A 8 -56.41 3.40 -137.45
C ILE A 8 -57.42 2.63 -136.58
N GLU A 9 -58.32 1.83 -137.16
CA GLU A 9 -59.25 0.98 -136.38
C GLU A 9 -58.51 -0.09 -135.56
N LEU A 10 -57.43 -0.69 -136.10
CA LEU A 10 -56.60 -1.65 -135.38
C LEU A 10 -55.82 -0.98 -134.23
N LEU A 11 -55.27 0.21 -134.46
CA LEU A 11 -54.62 1.03 -133.43
C LEU A 11 -55.61 1.46 -132.36
N GLU A 12 -56.85 1.80 -132.72
CA GLU A 12 -57.92 2.15 -131.79
C GLU A 12 -58.37 0.93 -130.95
N GLN A 13 -58.45 -0.26 -131.55
CA GLN A 13 -58.65 -1.51 -130.80
C GLN A 13 -57.50 -1.83 -129.85
N ASN A 14 -56.24 -1.65 -130.28
CA ASN A 14 -55.08 -1.86 -129.43
C ASN A 14 -55.02 -0.83 -128.28
N LEU A 15 -55.43 0.41 -128.55
CA LEU A 15 -55.53 1.47 -127.55
C LEU A 15 -56.68 1.22 -126.57
N GLN A 16 -57.81 0.67 -127.04
CA GLN A 16 -58.89 0.17 -126.18
C GLN A 16 -58.43 -1.00 -125.30
N LYS A 17 -57.73 -2.00 -125.86
CA LYS A 17 -57.15 -3.10 -125.09
C LYS A 17 -56.16 -2.60 -124.04
N THR A 18 -55.28 -1.66 -124.41
CA THR A 18 -54.31 -1.07 -123.48
C THR A 18 -55.01 -0.28 -122.38
N ARG A 19 -56.07 0.50 -122.70
CA ARG A 19 -56.92 1.16 -121.70
C ARG A 19 -57.61 0.16 -120.79
N GLN A 20 -58.09 -0.97 -121.31
CA GLN A 20 -58.77 -2.00 -120.54
C GLN A 20 -57.79 -2.74 -119.59
N ILE A 21 -56.57 -3.03 -120.05
CA ILE A 21 -55.50 -3.59 -119.22
C ILE A 21 -55.08 -2.59 -118.14
N SER A 22 -54.89 -1.32 -118.49
CA SER A 22 -54.55 -0.27 -117.54
C SER A 22 -55.64 -0.13 -116.47
N LYS A 23 -56.92 -0.14 -116.86
CA LYS A 23 -58.06 -0.13 -115.93
C LYS A 23 -58.12 -1.37 -115.03
N ARG A 24 -57.75 -2.55 -115.55
CA ARG A 24 -57.59 -3.78 -114.73
C ARG A 24 -56.41 -3.67 -113.76
N MET A 25 -55.28 -3.11 -114.18
CA MET A 25 -54.13 -2.87 -113.30
C MET A 25 -54.49 -1.89 -112.18
N THR A 26 -55.16 -0.77 -112.50
CA THR A 26 -55.63 0.19 -111.49
C THR A 26 -56.60 -0.47 -110.51
N SER A 27 -57.54 -1.28 -111.00
CA SER A 27 -58.47 -2.02 -110.13
C SER A 27 -57.78 -3.06 -109.24
N LEU A 28 -56.74 -3.74 -109.74
CA LEU A 28 -55.96 -4.68 -108.94
C LEU A 28 -55.15 -3.95 -107.88
N LEU A 29 -54.53 -2.82 -108.22
CA LEU A 29 -53.80 -1.97 -107.29
C LEU A 29 -54.73 -1.42 -106.19
N ASP A 30 -55.90 -0.88 -106.56
CA ASP A 30 -56.92 -0.47 -105.59
C ASP A 30 -57.32 -1.64 -104.69
N SER A 31 -57.47 -2.85 -105.23
CA SER A 31 -57.80 -4.04 -104.44
C SER A 31 -56.67 -4.43 -103.46
N PHE A 32 -55.41 -4.27 -103.87
CA PHE A 32 -54.25 -4.53 -103.03
C PHE A 32 -54.11 -3.48 -101.95
N ASP A 33 -54.25 -2.19 -102.26
CA ASP A 33 -54.24 -1.10 -101.28
C ASP A 33 -55.36 -1.26 -100.26
N THR A 34 -56.57 -1.63 -100.72
CA THR A 34 -57.69 -1.89 -99.81
C THR A 34 -57.41 -3.09 -98.89
N ARG A 35 -56.75 -4.13 -99.40
CA ARG A 35 -56.36 -5.31 -98.61
C ARG A 35 -55.21 -5.00 -97.64
N LEU A 36 -54.23 -4.21 -98.06
CA LEU A 36 -53.11 -3.74 -97.23
C LEU A 36 -53.62 -2.84 -96.11
N ALA A 37 -54.50 -1.89 -96.40
CA ALA A 37 -55.11 -1.03 -95.38
C ALA A 37 -55.95 -1.84 -94.38
N LYS A 38 -56.69 -2.87 -94.84
CA LYS A 38 -57.41 -3.79 -93.94
C LYS A 38 -56.46 -4.65 -93.12
N LEU A 39 -55.38 -5.14 -93.71
CA LEU A 39 -54.35 -5.94 -93.04
C LEU A 39 -53.67 -5.10 -91.95
N GLU A 40 -53.20 -3.90 -92.29
CA GLU A 40 -52.59 -2.95 -91.35
C GLU A 40 -53.54 -2.63 -90.19
N LYS A 41 -54.81 -2.33 -90.49
CA LYS A 41 -55.83 -2.07 -89.48
C LYS A 41 -56.10 -3.29 -88.57
N SER A 42 -55.87 -4.51 -89.07
CA SER A 42 -56.04 -5.74 -88.28
C SER A 42 -54.79 -6.17 -87.51
N ILE A 43 -53.59 -5.99 -88.09
CA ILE A 43 -52.32 -6.48 -87.53
C ILE A 43 -51.67 -5.45 -86.61
N LEU A 44 -51.76 -4.15 -86.90
CA LEU A 44 -51.12 -3.11 -86.08
C LEU A 44 -51.62 -3.15 -84.61
N PRO A 45 -52.92 -3.31 -84.31
CA PRO A 45 -53.39 -3.47 -82.94
C PRO A 45 -52.86 -4.74 -82.28
N LEU A 46 -52.75 -5.86 -83.02
CA LEU A 46 -52.21 -7.12 -82.53
C LEU A 46 -50.72 -7.00 -82.20
N TYR A 47 -49.94 -6.35 -83.06
CA TYR A 47 -48.52 -6.11 -82.85
C TYR A 47 -48.28 -5.22 -81.61
N ASN A 48 -49.03 -4.13 -81.49
CA ASN A 48 -48.95 -3.24 -80.32
C ASN A 48 -49.39 -3.97 -79.03
N ALA A 49 -50.48 -4.74 -79.08
CA ALA A 49 -50.92 -5.55 -77.95
C ALA A 49 -49.86 -6.59 -77.54
N ALA A 50 -49.23 -7.27 -78.50
CA ALA A 50 -48.16 -8.24 -78.26
C ALA A 50 -46.90 -7.57 -77.68
N GLN A 51 -46.54 -6.36 -78.12
CA GLN A 51 -45.43 -5.60 -77.56
C GLN A 51 -45.70 -5.17 -76.10
N ILE A 52 -46.92 -4.70 -75.82
CA ILE A 52 -47.35 -4.37 -74.45
C ILE A 52 -47.36 -5.62 -73.57
N LEU A 53 -47.84 -6.75 -74.10
CA LEU A 53 -47.86 -8.02 -73.38
C LEU A 53 -46.44 -8.50 -73.06
N ASN A 54 -45.51 -8.46 -74.02
CA ASN A 54 -44.10 -8.81 -73.78
C ASN A 54 -43.45 -7.89 -72.73
N ARG A 55 -43.71 -6.58 -72.79
CA ARG A 55 -43.21 -5.65 -71.78
C ARG A 55 -43.81 -5.94 -70.40
N ARG A 56 -45.10 -6.30 -70.32
CA ARG A 56 -45.74 -6.72 -69.07
C ARG A 56 -45.16 -8.03 -68.56
N SER A 57 -44.99 -9.05 -69.40
CA SER A 57 -44.36 -10.32 -69.03
C SER A 57 -42.96 -10.08 -68.48
N HIS A 58 -42.13 -9.31 -69.19
CA HIS A 58 -40.79 -8.99 -68.74
C HIS A 58 -40.77 -8.26 -67.38
N ASN A 59 -41.67 -7.30 -67.19
CA ASN A 59 -41.78 -6.60 -65.90
C ASN A 59 -42.28 -7.53 -64.78
N ILE A 60 -43.20 -8.45 -65.09
CA ILE A 60 -43.70 -9.45 -64.13
C ILE A 60 -42.57 -10.42 -63.77
N ASP A 61 -41.81 -10.91 -64.74
CA ASP A 61 -40.68 -11.82 -64.51
C ASP A 61 -39.59 -11.15 -63.66
N GLN A 62 -39.29 -9.87 -63.92
CA GLN A 62 -38.37 -9.10 -63.08
C GLN A 62 -38.91 -8.88 -61.66
N ALA A 63 -40.19 -8.60 -61.51
CA ALA A 63 -40.82 -8.43 -60.20
C ALA A 63 -40.83 -9.75 -59.41
N LEU A 64 -41.15 -10.87 -60.06
CA LEU A 64 -41.09 -12.21 -59.46
C LEU A 64 -39.66 -12.55 -59.04
N SER A 65 -38.67 -12.32 -59.90
CA SER A 65 -37.27 -12.53 -59.53
C SER A 65 -36.83 -11.69 -58.33
N LYS A 66 -37.31 -10.46 -58.20
CA LYS A 66 -37.03 -9.61 -57.03
C LYS A 66 -37.75 -10.10 -55.77
N ILE A 67 -38.98 -10.60 -55.90
CA ILE A 67 -39.72 -11.20 -54.78
C ILE A 67 -39.01 -12.48 -54.28
N ASP A 68 -38.51 -13.33 -55.19
CA ASP A 68 -37.78 -14.54 -54.83
C ASP A 68 -36.43 -14.21 -54.15
N GLU A 69 -35.72 -13.17 -54.62
CA GLU A 69 -34.49 -12.65 -53.97
C GLU A 69 -34.77 -12.09 -52.56
N MET A 70 -35.90 -11.41 -52.37
CA MET A 70 -36.32 -10.93 -51.05
C MET A 70 -36.72 -12.08 -50.11
N ALA A 71 -37.50 -13.05 -50.59
CA ALA A 71 -37.95 -14.18 -49.80
C ALA A 71 -36.78 -15.06 -49.32
N SER A 72 -35.82 -15.35 -50.20
CA SER A 72 -34.60 -16.07 -49.84
C SER A 72 -33.73 -15.32 -48.82
N THR A 73 -33.56 -14.00 -49.01
CA THR A 73 -32.85 -13.16 -48.03
C THR A 73 -33.52 -13.19 -46.66
N GLN A 74 -34.85 -13.19 -46.60
CA GLN A 74 -35.61 -13.22 -45.36
C GLN A 74 -35.54 -14.58 -44.65
N GLU A 75 -35.55 -15.69 -45.40
CA GLU A 75 -35.34 -17.03 -44.85
C GLU A 75 -33.94 -17.19 -44.26
N ASP A 76 -32.90 -16.71 -44.98
CA ASP A 76 -31.52 -16.70 -44.51
C ASP A 76 -31.35 -15.83 -43.24
N LEU A 77 -31.99 -14.66 -43.18
CA LEU A 77 -31.99 -13.78 -42.01
C LEU A 77 -32.64 -14.47 -40.81
N ALA A 78 -33.77 -15.15 -40.99
CA ALA A 78 -34.48 -15.85 -39.90
C ALA A 78 -33.64 -17.00 -39.31
N VAL A 79 -32.89 -17.72 -40.16
CA VAL A 79 -31.95 -18.76 -39.71
C VAL A 79 -30.81 -18.16 -38.88
N GLU A 80 -30.22 -17.06 -39.35
CA GLU A 80 -29.16 -16.34 -38.63
C GLU A 80 -29.69 -15.72 -37.32
N GLU A 81 -30.90 -15.16 -37.32
CA GLU A 81 -31.55 -14.64 -36.12
C GLU A 81 -31.68 -15.72 -35.05
N ALA A 82 -32.25 -16.88 -35.39
CA ALA A 82 -32.41 -17.98 -34.43
C ALA A 82 -31.05 -18.42 -33.87
N PHE A 83 -30.01 -18.42 -34.70
CA PHE A 83 -28.66 -18.78 -34.29
C PHE A 83 -28.03 -17.74 -33.36
N ILE A 84 -28.13 -16.44 -33.68
CA ILE A 84 -27.66 -15.33 -32.83
C ILE A 84 -28.42 -15.31 -31.50
N LEU A 85 -29.74 -15.50 -31.52
CA LEU A 85 -30.57 -15.54 -30.31
C LEU A 85 -30.20 -16.71 -29.37
N ARG A 86 -29.69 -17.83 -29.90
CA ARG A 86 -29.19 -18.95 -29.09
C ARG A 86 -27.90 -18.62 -28.33
N GLY A 87 -27.07 -17.73 -28.87
CA GLY A 87 -25.81 -17.29 -28.28
C GLY A 87 -24.63 -18.25 -28.47
N PRO A 88 -23.40 -17.76 -28.22
CA PRO A 88 -22.18 -18.49 -28.51
C PRO A 88 -22.02 -19.70 -27.59
N GLN A 89 -21.78 -20.87 -28.19
CA GLN A 89 -21.47 -22.10 -27.46
C GLN A 89 -19.95 -22.26 -27.32
N ALA A 90 -19.47 -22.71 -26.16
CA ALA A 90 -18.04 -22.81 -25.87
C ALA A 90 -17.25 -23.66 -26.87
N ASN A 91 -17.89 -24.70 -27.45
CA ASN A 91 -17.31 -25.58 -28.46
C ASN A 91 -17.42 -25.07 -29.90
N ASN A 92 -18.22 -24.03 -30.16
CA ASN A 92 -18.47 -23.51 -31.51
C ASN A 92 -18.55 -21.98 -31.57
N ILE A 93 -17.61 -21.31 -30.89
CA ILE A 93 -17.50 -19.84 -30.93
C ILE A 93 -17.16 -19.37 -32.36
N LYS A 94 -16.41 -20.16 -33.13
CA LYS A 94 -15.99 -19.81 -34.49
C LYS A 94 -17.18 -19.60 -35.43
N ALA A 95 -18.15 -20.52 -35.47
CA ALA A 95 -19.34 -20.36 -36.31
C ALA A 95 -20.18 -19.13 -35.90
N TYR A 96 -20.23 -18.81 -34.60
CA TYR A 96 -20.91 -17.62 -34.09
C TYR A 96 -20.26 -16.32 -34.58
N LYS A 97 -18.93 -16.26 -34.62
CA LYS A 97 -18.17 -15.13 -35.18
C LYS A 97 -18.43 -14.98 -36.68
N GLU A 98 -18.37 -16.08 -37.42
CA GLU A 98 -18.63 -16.07 -38.87
C GLU A 98 -20.06 -15.63 -39.21
N ALA A 99 -21.06 -16.04 -38.43
CA ALA A 99 -22.43 -15.56 -38.56
C ALA A 99 -22.54 -14.05 -38.36
N LEU A 100 -21.91 -13.52 -37.32
CA LEU A 100 -21.92 -12.09 -37.05
C LEU A 100 -21.15 -11.28 -38.12
N ASP A 101 -20.07 -11.84 -38.67
CA ASP A 101 -19.33 -11.25 -39.79
C ASP A 101 -20.18 -11.20 -41.07
N ARG A 102 -21.00 -12.23 -41.34
CA ARG A 102 -21.97 -12.21 -42.44
C ARG A 102 -23.03 -11.12 -42.25
N LEU A 103 -23.56 -10.94 -41.04
CA LEU A 103 -24.51 -9.87 -40.73
C LEU A 103 -23.87 -8.47 -40.90
N ASN A 104 -22.63 -8.29 -40.43
CA ASN A 104 -21.88 -7.04 -40.64
C ASN A 104 -21.61 -6.76 -42.12
N ALA A 105 -21.27 -7.79 -42.90
CA ALA A 105 -21.10 -7.67 -44.35
C ALA A 105 -22.42 -7.27 -45.02
N ASN A 106 -23.56 -7.86 -44.61
CA ASN A 106 -24.87 -7.51 -45.15
C ASN A 106 -25.19 -6.01 -44.94
N ILE A 107 -24.91 -5.47 -43.75
CA ILE A 107 -25.03 -4.03 -43.46
C ILE A 107 -24.14 -3.19 -44.37
N ALA A 108 -22.91 -3.62 -44.65
CA ALA A 108 -21.97 -2.90 -45.50
C ALA A 108 -22.36 -2.90 -46.98
N PHE A 109 -22.90 -4.02 -47.50
CA PHE A 109 -23.26 -4.16 -48.92
C PHE A 109 -24.67 -3.70 -49.27
N LYS A 110 -25.60 -3.68 -48.31
CA LYS A 110 -27.02 -3.35 -48.53
C LYS A 110 -27.49 -2.12 -47.73
N SER A 111 -26.78 -1.00 -47.84
CA SER A 111 -27.05 0.22 -47.05
C SER A 111 -28.44 0.87 -47.27
N ASN A 112 -29.20 0.46 -48.31
CA ASN A 112 -30.52 1.00 -48.66
C ASN A 112 -31.67 -0.02 -48.45
N ASP A 113 -31.41 -1.12 -47.75
CA ASP A 113 -32.38 -2.21 -47.53
C ASP A 113 -33.36 -1.88 -46.37
N PRO A 114 -34.68 -2.13 -46.50
CA PRO A 114 -35.63 -2.01 -45.38
C PRO A 114 -35.23 -2.85 -44.15
N ASP A 115 -34.52 -3.97 -44.34
CA ASP A 115 -34.17 -4.91 -43.25
C ASP A 115 -32.86 -4.52 -42.53
N LEU A 116 -32.25 -3.39 -42.90
CA LEU A 116 -31.00 -2.89 -42.31
C LEU A 116 -31.11 -2.69 -40.80
N ALA A 117 -32.25 -2.17 -40.33
CA ALA A 117 -32.49 -1.91 -38.91
C ALA A 117 -32.61 -3.22 -38.09
N GLU A 118 -33.20 -4.26 -38.68
CA GLU A 118 -33.33 -5.57 -38.07
C GLU A 118 -31.98 -6.29 -38.03
N THR A 119 -31.26 -6.29 -39.16
CA THR A 119 -29.88 -6.81 -39.24
C THR A 119 -28.97 -6.12 -38.22
N ALA A 120 -29.07 -4.79 -38.07
CA ALA A 120 -28.33 -4.04 -37.05
C ALA A 120 -28.67 -4.48 -35.63
N ARG A 121 -29.95 -4.68 -35.29
CA ARG A 121 -30.38 -5.19 -33.98
C ARG A 121 -29.87 -6.61 -33.71
N LEU A 122 -29.81 -7.47 -34.73
CA LEU A 122 -29.19 -8.79 -34.60
C LEU A 122 -27.69 -8.69 -34.32
N VAL A 123 -26.98 -7.78 -35.01
CA VAL A 123 -25.56 -7.51 -34.71
C VAL A 123 -25.37 -7.01 -33.28
N GLU A 124 -26.20 -6.06 -32.81
CA GLU A 124 -26.17 -5.60 -31.42
C GLU A 124 -26.38 -6.74 -30.43
N THR A 125 -27.36 -7.60 -30.69
CA THR A 125 -27.68 -8.76 -29.85
C THR A 125 -26.52 -9.77 -29.85
N GLY A 126 -25.91 -10.00 -31.01
CA GLY A 126 -24.73 -10.83 -31.19
C GLY A 126 -23.55 -10.34 -30.37
N ALA A 127 -23.24 -9.04 -30.46
CA ALA A 127 -22.19 -8.39 -29.69
C ALA A 127 -22.46 -8.48 -28.18
N LYS A 128 -23.70 -8.22 -27.73
CA LYS A 128 -24.11 -8.37 -26.32
C LYS A 128 -23.86 -9.78 -25.80
N LYS A 129 -24.22 -10.82 -26.55
CA LYS A 129 -24.01 -12.22 -26.15
C LYS A 129 -22.55 -12.64 -26.10
N LEU A 130 -21.72 -12.17 -27.05
CA LEU A 130 -20.26 -12.37 -26.98
C LEU A 130 -19.64 -11.65 -25.77
N THR A 131 -20.16 -10.47 -25.46
CA THR A 131 -19.74 -9.68 -24.31
C THR A 131 -20.16 -10.35 -22.99
N GLN A 132 -21.34 -10.96 -22.94
CA GLN A 132 -21.78 -11.79 -21.81
C GLN A 132 -20.89 -13.02 -21.62
N LEU A 133 -20.45 -13.67 -22.71
CA LEU A 133 -19.48 -14.77 -22.61
C LEU A 133 -18.15 -14.28 -22.05
N TYR A 134 -17.66 -13.11 -22.49
CA TYR A 134 -16.47 -12.48 -21.95
C TYR A 134 -16.60 -12.24 -20.43
N THR A 135 -17.68 -11.58 -19.99
CA THR A 135 -17.89 -11.31 -18.56
C THR A 135 -18.06 -12.59 -17.73
N THR A 136 -18.64 -13.66 -18.31
CA THR A 136 -18.75 -14.97 -17.66
C THR A 136 -17.38 -15.61 -17.42
N ILE A 137 -16.49 -15.61 -18.43
CA ILE A 137 -15.13 -16.14 -18.30
C ILE A 137 -14.32 -15.31 -17.29
N VAL A 138 -14.50 -13.98 -17.31
CA VAL A 138 -13.87 -13.08 -16.35
C VAL A 138 -14.37 -13.33 -14.93
N ALA A 139 -15.66 -13.56 -14.74
CA ALA A 139 -16.25 -13.91 -13.44
C ALA A 139 -15.68 -15.23 -12.92
N GLU A 140 -15.55 -16.24 -13.79
CA GLU A 140 -14.89 -17.51 -13.45
C GLU A 140 -13.45 -17.28 -12.97
N GLY A 141 -12.66 -16.50 -13.71
CA GLY A 141 -11.28 -16.14 -13.35
C GLY A 141 -11.12 -15.13 -12.22
N SER A 142 -12.23 -14.57 -11.72
CA SER A 142 -12.30 -13.64 -10.58
C SER A 142 -13.08 -14.24 -9.40
N SER A 143 -13.11 -15.58 -9.35
CA SER A 143 -13.79 -16.37 -8.34
C SER A 143 -12.95 -17.59 -7.96
N GLY A 144 -13.36 -18.28 -6.90
CA GLY A 144 -12.72 -19.52 -6.47
C GLY A 144 -12.40 -19.56 -4.98
N VAL A 145 -11.49 -20.45 -4.61
CA VAL A 145 -11.03 -20.58 -3.23
C VAL A 145 -10.04 -19.46 -2.97
N THR A 146 -10.40 -18.52 -2.10
CA THR A 146 -9.43 -17.54 -1.61
C THR A 146 -8.28 -18.29 -0.94
N PRO A 147 -7.03 -17.89 -1.17
CA PRO A 147 -5.88 -18.64 -0.69
C PRO A 147 -5.98 -18.86 0.82
N LYS A 148 -6.18 -20.13 1.18
CA LYS A 148 -6.18 -20.60 2.55
C LYS A 148 -4.72 -20.71 2.96
N THR A 149 -4.22 -19.72 3.67
CA THR A 149 -3.29 -19.80 4.82
C THR A 149 -2.42 -18.53 4.86
N PRO A 150 -2.64 -17.65 5.84
CA PRO A 150 -1.79 -16.49 6.07
C PRO A 150 -0.50 -16.94 6.75
N GLY A 151 0.64 -16.75 6.06
CA GLY A 151 1.97 -17.11 6.53
C GLY A 151 2.90 -17.73 5.47
N THR A 152 2.41 -18.10 4.28
CA THR A 152 3.26 -18.63 3.19
C THR A 152 2.92 -17.96 1.87
N ALA A 153 3.93 -17.30 1.29
CA ALA A 153 3.98 -16.62 -0.01
C ALA A 153 2.87 -15.58 -0.25
N LEU A 154 3.29 -14.35 -0.57
CA LEU A 154 2.45 -13.29 -1.11
C LEU A 154 1.39 -13.88 -2.06
N VAL A 155 0.13 -13.71 -1.68
CA VAL A 155 -1.01 -14.25 -2.42
C VAL A 155 -1.05 -13.61 -3.78
N SER A 156 -0.98 -14.44 -4.81
CA SER A 156 -1.12 -13.99 -6.18
C SER A 156 -2.59 -13.87 -6.56
N THR A 157 -3.02 -12.67 -6.93
CA THR A 157 -4.34 -12.40 -7.54
C THR A 157 -4.42 -12.85 -9.01
N ASN A 158 -3.40 -13.56 -9.52
CA ASN A 158 -3.25 -13.85 -10.95
C ASN A 158 -4.48 -14.48 -11.59
N PHE A 159 -4.75 -14.07 -12.83
CA PHE A 159 -5.80 -14.66 -13.65
C PHE A 159 -5.39 -16.07 -14.12
N PRO A 160 -6.28 -17.08 -14.05
CA PRO A 160 -5.94 -18.45 -14.45
C PRO A 160 -5.50 -18.56 -15.92
N SER A 161 -4.34 -19.17 -16.16
CA SER A 161 -3.78 -19.33 -17.52
C SER A 161 -4.64 -20.19 -18.45
N SER A 162 -5.40 -21.15 -17.89
CA SER A 162 -6.36 -21.97 -18.63
C SER A 162 -7.53 -21.16 -19.20
N LEU A 163 -7.92 -20.06 -18.58
CA LEU A 163 -8.99 -19.20 -19.07
C LEU A 163 -8.48 -18.24 -20.15
N LEU A 164 -7.20 -17.88 -20.13
CA LEU A 164 -6.58 -17.03 -21.15
C LEU A 164 -6.64 -17.64 -22.56
N SER A 165 -6.54 -18.97 -22.69
CA SER A 165 -6.62 -19.64 -24.00
C SER A 165 -8.00 -19.49 -24.67
N ASN A 166 -9.07 -19.36 -23.87
CA ASN A 166 -10.42 -19.14 -24.37
C ASN A 166 -10.73 -17.65 -24.53
N LEU A 167 -10.20 -16.82 -23.62
CA LEU A 167 -10.46 -15.39 -23.58
C LEU A 167 -9.73 -14.64 -24.70
N SER A 168 -8.49 -15.02 -25.03
CA SER A 168 -7.67 -14.32 -26.03
C SER A 168 -8.31 -14.31 -27.44
N PRO A 169 -8.77 -15.45 -28.00
CA PRO A 169 -9.46 -15.44 -29.29
C PRO A 169 -10.79 -14.69 -29.25
N LEU A 170 -11.53 -14.75 -28.15
CA LEU A 170 -12.78 -13.99 -27.97
C LEU A 170 -12.51 -12.49 -28.00
N LEU A 171 -11.49 -12.05 -27.25
CA LEU A 171 -11.11 -10.66 -27.13
C LEU A 171 -10.59 -10.07 -28.44
N SER A 172 -9.79 -10.85 -29.19
CA SER A 172 -9.36 -10.47 -30.53
C SER A 172 -10.54 -10.15 -31.44
N TYR A 173 -11.66 -10.88 -31.28
CA TYR A 173 -12.86 -10.66 -32.07
C TYR A 173 -13.71 -9.51 -31.55
N LEU A 174 -13.84 -9.36 -30.22
CA LEU A 174 -14.53 -8.20 -29.63
C LEU A 174 -13.87 -6.88 -30.05
N ARG A 175 -12.54 -6.87 -30.18
CA ARG A 175 -11.75 -5.73 -30.69
C ARG A 175 -11.97 -5.43 -32.18
N SER A 176 -12.42 -6.41 -32.97
CA SER A 176 -12.71 -6.20 -34.40
C SER A 176 -14.15 -5.78 -34.67
N LEU A 177 -15.02 -5.75 -33.66
CA LEU A 177 -16.41 -5.32 -33.83
C LEU A 177 -16.50 -3.84 -34.24
N PRO A 178 -17.53 -3.46 -35.02
CA PRO A 178 -17.67 -2.09 -35.48
C PRO A 178 -17.99 -1.15 -34.32
N VAL A 179 -17.16 -0.12 -34.15
CA VAL A 179 -17.35 0.97 -33.18
C VAL A 179 -17.33 2.31 -33.91
N PRO A 180 -17.90 3.41 -33.37
CA PRO A 180 -18.04 4.67 -34.08
C PRO A 180 -16.72 5.26 -34.62
N SER A 181 -15.59 4.97 -33.96
CA SER A 181 -14.26 5.41 -34.41
C SER A 181 -13.75 4.67 -35.65
N THR A 182 -14.20 3.43 -35.89
CA THR A 182 -13.79 2.61 -37.04
C THR A 182 -14.86 2.59 -38.13
N HIS A 183 -16.13 2.61 -37.73
CA HIS A 183 -17.29 2.53 -38.62
C HIS A 183 -18.34 3.59 -38.23
N PRO A 184 -18.13 4.88 -38.54
CA PRO A 184 -19.00 5.98 -38.11
C PRO A 184 -20.45 5.86 -38.60
N SER A 185 -20.66 5.23 -39.75
CA SER A 185 -21.97 5.08 -40.39
C SER A 185 -22.66 3.75 -40.05
N HIS A 186 -22.06 2.91 -39.21
CA HIS A 186 -22.62 1.60 -38.88
C HIS A 186 -23.72 1.74 -37.81
N PRO A 187 -24.97 1.32 -38.07
CA PRO A 187 -26.11 1.56 -37.18
C PRO A 187 -25.95 0.92 -35.79
N ALA A 188 -25.35 -0.27 -35.69
CA ALA A 188 -25.11 -0.94 -34.40
C ALA A 188 -23.91 -0.40 -33.60
N ALA A 189 -23.04 0.40 -34.21
CA ALA A 189 -21.74 0.75 -33.62
C ALA A 189 -21.84 1.50 -32.28
N PRO A 190 -22.77 2.46 -32.06
CA PRO A 190 -22.92 3.12 -30.76
C PRO A 190 -23.30 2.16 -29.63
N VAL A 191 -24.20 1.21 -29.90
CA VAL A 191 -24.65 0.21 -28.92
C VAL A 191 -23.53 -0.79 -28.61
N ILE A 192 -22.76 -1.21 -29.62
CA ILE A 192 -21.58 -2.07 -29.44
C ILE A 192 -20.56 -1.36 -28.55
N LEU A 193 -20.21 -0.10 -28.83
CA LEU A 193 -19.28 0.67 -28.01
C LEU A 193 -19.74 0.75 -26.55
N SER A 194 -21.01 1.08 -26.32
CA SER A 194 -21.58 1.13 -24.97
C SER A 194 -21.51 -0.23 -24.26
N THR A 195 -21.81 -1.31 -24.98
CA THR A 195 -21.79 -2.69 -24.45
C THR A 195 -20.37 -3.12 -24.06
N LEU A 196 -19.38 -2.84 -24.92
CA LEU A 196 -17.98 -3.14 -24.64
C LEU A 196 -17.43 -2.31 -23.47
N THR A 197 -17.85 -1.05 -23.37
CA THR A 197 -17.47 -0.15 -22.26
C THR A 197 -18.02 -0.66 -20.93
N GLU A 198 -19.30 -1.05 -20.89
CA GLU A 198 -19.93 -1.63 -19.70
C GLU A 198 -19.24 -2.93 -19.26
N ALA A 199 -18.90 -3.81 -20.21
CA ALA A 199 -18.22 -5.06 -19.87
C ALA A 199 -16.78 -4.87 -19.41
N GLN A 200 -16.06 -3.89 -19.94
CA GLN A 200 -14.74 -3.54 -19.45
C GLN A 200 -14.80 -2.99 -18.02
N ARG A 201 -15.80 -2.15 -17.71
CA ARG A 201 -16.08 -1.73 -16.33
C ARG A 201 -16.45 -2.92 -15.44
N GLY A 202 -17.29 -3.83 -15.92
CA GLY A 202 -17.64 -5.06 -15.22
C GLY A 202 -16.41 -5.92 -14.91
N TYR A 203 -15.45 -6.02 -15.83
CA TYR A 203 -14.15 -6.67 -15.56
C TYR A 203 -13.41 -5.99 -14.41
N ALA A 204 -13.31 -4.66 -14.44
CA ALA A 204 -12.65 -3.89 -13.39
C ALA A 204 -13.29 -4.13 -12.02
N ASP A 205 -14.62 -4.07 -11.94
CA ASP A 205 -15.37 -4.31 -10.70
C ASP A 205 -15.17 -5.74 -10.17
N MET A 206 -15.26 -6.75 -11.04
CA MET A 206 -15.08 -8.15 -10.65
C MET A 206 -13.66 -8.41 -10.13
N ARG A 207 -12.64 -7.89 -10.83
CA ARG A 207 -11.24 -8.04 -10.43
C ARG A 207 -10.91 -7.28 -9.15
N GLY A 208 -11.34 -6.03 -9.03
CA GLY A 208 -11.15 -5.23 -7.82
C GLY A 208 -11.76 -5.89 -6.58
N ASN A 209 -13.01 -6.37 -6.70
CA ASN A 209 -13.68 -7.10 -5.62
C ASN A 209 -13.02 -8.45 -5.30
N TRP A 210 -12.48 -9.15 -6.30
CA TRP A 210 -11.74 -10.38 -6.09
C TRP A 210 -10.43 -10.14 -5.33
N SER A 211 -9.69 -9.08 -5.67
CA SER A 211 -8.50 -8.66 -4.93
C SER A 211 -8.83 -8.37 -3.46
N VAL A 212 -9.93 -7.65 -3.19
CA VAL A 212 -10.42 -7.42 -1.82
C VAL A 212 -10.69 -8.73 -1.09
N LYS A 213 -11.42 -9.68 -1.70
CA LYS A 213 -11.69 -10.99 -1.08
C LYS A 213 -10.43 -11.78 -0.75
N CYS A 214 -9.39 -11.66 -1.57
CA CYS A 214 -8.10 -12.32 -1.35
C CYS A 214 -7.30 -11.68 -0.21
N LEU A 215 -7.36 -10.35 -0.08
CA LEU A 215 -6.47 -9.58 0.79
C LEU A 215 -7.10 -9.15 2.13
N GLU A 216 -8.42 -9.12 2.23
CA GLU A 216 -9.14 -8.67 3.43
C GLU A 216 -8.79 -9.51 4.67
N GLY A 217 -8.67 -10.83 4.51
CA GLY A 217 -8.32 -11.74 5.61
C GLY A 217 -6.92 -11.48 6.18
N GLN A 218 -5.96 -11.08 5.33
CA GLN A 218 -4.60 -10.72 5.76
C GLN A 218 -4.62 -9.37 6.49
N GLY A 219 -5.30 -8.36 5.94
CA GLY A 219 -5.44 -7.05 6.55
C GLY A 219 -6.07 -7.10 7.95
N LYS A 220 -7.19 -7.83 8.11
CA LYS A 220 -7.83 -8.02 9.43
C LYS A 220 -6.91 -8.71 10.44
N ARG A 221 -6.07 -9.65 9.99
CA ARG A 221 -5.14 -10.38 10.88
C ARG A 221 -4.10 -9.48 11.51
N LEU A 222 -3.56 -8.52 10.76
CA LEU A 222 -2.59 -7.53 11.27
C LEU A 222 -3.14 -6.83 12.52
N VAL A 223 -4.40 -6.42 12.48
CA VAL A 223 -5.07 -5.75 13.61
C VAL A 223 -5.30 -6.72 14.77
N THR A 224 -5.81 -7.93 14.50
CA THR A 224 -6.14 -8.89 15.57
C THR A 224 -4.91 -9.47 16.28
N ARG A 225 -3.76 -9.58 15.60
CA ARG A 225 -2.54 -10.17 16.15
C ARG A 225 -1.55 -9.14 16.70
N ALA A 226 -1.85 -7.84 16.58
CA ALA A 226 -1.00 -6.76 17.07
C ALA A 226 -0.67 -6.86 18.58
N ASP A 227 -1.52 -7.52 19.37
CA ASP A 227 -1.28 -7.80 20.79
C ASP A 227 -0.30 -8.96 21.05
N THR A 228 -0.10 -9.84 20.07
CA THR A 228 0.61 -11.13 20.23
C THR A 228 1.95 -11.20 19.53
N ILE A 229 2.13 -10.42 18.46
CA ILE A 229 3.36 -10.35 17.68
C ILE A 229 4.13 -9.09 18.11
N ASP A 230 5.44 -9.08 17.89
CA ASP A 230 6.23 -7.86 18.07
C ASP A 230 5.65 -6.69 17.23
N PRO A 231 5.53 -5.48 17.82
CA PRO A 231 5.02 -4.29 17.13
C PRO A 231 5.74 -3.96 15.82
N ILE A 232 7.07 -4.13 15.75
CA ILE A 232 7.86 -3.79 14.57
C ILE A 232 7.58 -4.81 13.46
N THR A 233 7.58 -6.10 13.79
CA THR A 233 7.22 -7.15 12.83
C THR A 233 5.81 -6.92 12.25
N THR A 234 4.85 -6.56 13.09
CA THR A 234 3.48 -6.26 12.63
C THR A 234 3.44 -5.06 11.68
N GLY A 235 4.24 -4.01 11.93
CA GLY A 235 4.38 -2.87 11.02
C GLY A 235 5.04 -3.24 9.68
N THR A 236 6.03 -4.14 9.69
CA THR A 236 6.63 -4.65 8.45
C THR A 236 5.66 -5.54 7.66
N GLU A 237 4.87 -6.38 8.33
CA GLU A 237 3.83 -7.19 7.68
C GLU A 237 2.73 -6.30 7.08
N PHE A 238 2.41 -5.17 7.71
CA PHE A 238 1.53 -4.15 7.12
C PHE A 238 2.11 -3.58 5.82
N GLY A 239 3.41 -3.28 5.79
CA GLY A 239 4.12 -2.87 4.57
C GLY A 239 4.00 -3.88 3.43
N GLN A 240 4.28 -5.15 3.72
CA GLN A 240 4.17 -6.25 2.76
C GLN A 240 2.73 -6.41 2.26
N TRP A 241 1.74 -6.23 3.15
CA TRP A 241 0.34 -6.22 2.76
C TRP A 241 0.01 -5.04 1.83
N VAL A 242 0.54 -3.84 2.09
CA VAL A 242 0.38 -2.69 1.18
C VAL A 242 1.03 -2.97 -0.18
N GLU A 243 2.22 -3.57 -0.21
CA GLU A 243 2.88 -3.99 -1.45
C GLU A 243 1.99 -4.95 -2.26
N THR A 244 1.26 -5.87 -1.61
CA THR A 244 0.30 -6.75 -2.30
C THR A 244 -0.88 -5.99 -2.91
N LEU A 245 -1.35 -4.91 -2.27
CA LEU A 245 -2.43 -4.06 -2.81
C LEU A 245 -1.97 -3.29 -4.04
N LEU A 246 -0.68 -2.99 -4.12
CA LEU A 246 -0.04 -2.28 -5.22
C LEU A 246 0.42 -3.20 -6.36
N ALA A 247 0.13 -4.50 -6.27
CA ALA A 247 0.45 -5.46 -7.32
C ALA A 247 -0.12 -5.02 -8.69
N ASP A 248 0.67 -5.22 -9.75
CA ASP A 248 0.39 -4.68 -11.08
C ASP A 248 -0.75 -5.44 -11.81
N GLU A 249 -1.99 -5.06 -11.52
CA GLU A 249 -3.18 -5.49 -12.27
C GLU A 249 -3.38 -4.69 -13.57
N TYR A 250 -2.66 -3.58 -13.76
CA TYR A 250 -2.82 -2.70 -14.91
C TYR A 250 -2.41 -3.40 -16.22
N LYS A 251 -1.30 -4.15 -16.18
CA LYS A 251 -0.86 -4.94 -17.33
C LYS A 251 -1.93 -5.94 -17.78
N LEU A 252 -2.51 -6.68 -16.82
CA LEU A 252 -3.56 -7.64 -17.09
C LEU A 252 -4.83 -6.96 -17.63
N LEU A 253 -5.25 -5.84 -17.03
CA LEU A 253 -6.36 -5.03 -17.52
C LEU A 253 -6.13 -4.62 -18.99
N LYS A 254 -4.94 -4.13 -19.33
CA LYS A 254 -4.60 -3.73 -20.70
C LYS A 254 -4.66 -4.92 -21.67
N GLU A 255 -4.16 -6.08 -21.26
CA GLU A 255 -4.18 -7.30 -22.07
C GLU A 255 -5.59 -7.84 -22.28
N LEU A 256 -6.45 -7.78 -21.26
CA LEU A 256 -7.79 -8.37 -21.24
C LEU A 256 -8.94 -7.40 -21.59
N SER A 257 -8.65 -6.12 -21.83
CA SER A 257 -9.68 -5.13 -22.18
C SER A 257 -10.17 -5.25 -23.62
N PRO A 258 -11.51 -5.22 -23.87
CA PRO A 258 -12.06 -5.20 -25.22
C PRO A 258 -11.82 -3.87 -25.93
N LEU A 259 -11.74 -2.75 -25.21
CA LEU A 259 -11.42 -1.44 -25.76
C LEU A 259 -9.97 -1.07 -25.42
N THR A 260 -9.18 -0.73 -26.43
CA THR A 260 -7.75 -0.40 -26.28
C THR A 260 -7.47 1.10 -26.14
N ASN A 261 -8.51 1.93 -26.05
CA ASN A 261 -8.37 3.36 -25.84
C ASN A 261 -7.74 3.61 -24.45
N PRO A 262 -6.60 4.34 -24.37
CA PRO A 262 -5.94 4.66 -23.11
C PRO A 262 -6.86 5.30 -22.06
N GLU A 263 -7.77 6.20 -22.45
CA GLU A 263 -8.68 6.90 -21.53
C GLU A 263 -9.68 5.93 -20.88
N ILE A 264 -10.24 5.01 -21.67
CA ILE A 264 -11.20 4.01 -21.18
C ILE A 264 -10.49 2.99 -20.28
N ILE A 265 -9.25 2.61 -20.61
CA ILE A 265 -8.42 1.75 -19.75
C ILE A 265 -8.13 2.45 -18.42
N ALA A 266 -7.73 3.73 -18.45
CA ALA A 266 -7.45 4.50 -17.24
C ALA A 266 -8.71 4.66 -16.36
N SER A 267 -9.87 4.91 -16.96
CA SER A 267 -11.17 4.95 -16.29
C SER A 267 -11.50 3.60 -15.62
N SER A 268 -11.35 2.51 -16.37
CA SER A 268 -11.59 1.15 -15.87
C SER A 268 -10.61 0.78 -14.76
N TYR A 269 -9.36 1.24 -14.84
CA TYR A 269 -8.37 1.02 -13.80
C TYR A 269 -8.72 1.74 -12.50
N GLY A 270 -9.27 2.96 -12.58
CA GLY A 270 -9.81 3.66 -11.42
C GLY A 270 -10.95 2.89 -10.74
N ALA A 271 -11.89 2.33 -11.52
CA ALA A 271 -12.95 1.47 -11.01
C ALA A 271 -12.41 0.19 -10.34
N LEU A 272 -11.36 -0.43 -10.90
CA LEU A 272 -10.70 -1.60 -10.33
C LEU A 272 -10.06 -1.29 -8.97
N LEU A 273 -9.41 -0.13 -8.85
CA LEU A 273 -8.71 0.27 -7.62
C LEU A 273 -9.65 0.75 -6.51
N ALA A 274 -10.82 1.32 -6.83
CA ALA A 274 -11.75 1.87 -5.84
C ALA A 274 -12.06 0.93 -4.65
N PRO A 275 -12.46 -0.34 -4.83
CA PRO A 275 -12.68 -1.26 -3.71
C PRO A 275 -11.39 -1.62 -2.95
N ILE A 276 -10.24 -1.66 -3.63
CA ILE A 276 -8.93 -1.95 -3.02
C ILE A 276 -8.49 -0.80 -2.10
N LEU A 277 -8.67 0.44 -2.54
CA LEU A 277 -8.39 1.65 -1.75
C LEU A 277 -9.33 1.78 -0.54
N SER A 278 -10.60 1.38 -0.71
CA SER A 278 -11.55 1.27 0.40
C SER A 278 -11.10 0.26 1.46
N LEU A 279 -10.60 -0.91 1.04
CA LEU A 279 -10.03 -1.91 1.95
C LEU A 279 -8.81 -1.35 2.71
N PHE A 280 -7.89 -0.67 2.01
CA PHE A 280 -6.74 0.00 2.64
C PHE A 280 -7.18 0.94 3.76
N ASN A 281 -8.10 1.86 3.47
CA ASN A 281 -8.61 2.81 4.46
C ASN A 281 -9.28 2.14 5.65
N SER A 282 -10.04 1.07 5.42
CA SER A 282 -10.71 0.31 6.49
C SER A 282 -9.70 -0.35 7.44
N VAL A 283 -8.69 -1.04 6.90
CA VAL A 283 -7.67 -1.73 7.71
C VAL A 283 -6.78 -0.73 8.43
N LEU A 284 -6.30 0.31 7.73
CA LEU A 284 -5.50 1.37 8.34
C LEU A 284 -6.29 2.10 9.43
N GLY A 285 -7.57 2.39 9.20
CA GLY A 285 -8.44 3.03 10.19
C GLY A 285 -8.57 2.20 11.47
N GLN A 286 -8.75 0.88 11.34
CA GLN A 286 -8.79 -0.04 12.48
C GLN A 286 -7.44 -0.11 13.22
N MET A 287 -6.32 -0.19 12.48
CA MET A 287 -4.98 -0.18 13.07
C MET A 287 -4.67 1.14 13.78
N ALA A 288 -5.00 2.28 13.16
CA ALA A 288 -4.83 3.60 13.74
C ALA A 288 -5.68 3.77 15.01
N ALA A 289 -6.90 3.24 15.05
CA ALA A 289 -7.74 3.25 16.25
C ALA A 289 -7.14 2.40 17.38
N LEU A 290 -6.58 1.23 17.06
CA LEU A 290 -5.88 0.37 18.01
C LEU A 290 -4.64 1.08 18.59
N ILE A 291 -3.81 1.69 17.75
CA ILE A 291 -2.62 2.44 18.18
C ILE A 291 -3.02 3.63 19.07
N LYS A 292 -4.04 4.41 18.67
CA LYS A 292 -4.52 5.57 19.44
C LYS A 292 -5.08 5.19 20.82
N LYS A 293 -5.58 3.96 21.00
CA LYS A 293 -6.07 3.48 22.30
C LYS A 293 -4.94 3.30 23.32
N SER A 294 -3.73 2.96 22.88
CA SER A 294 -2.56 2.79 23.75
C SER A 294 -1.28 3.13 22.98
N LEU A 295 -0.96 4.44 22.89
CA LEU A 295 0.19 4.90 22.12
C LEU A 295 1.52 4.39 22.71
N GLN A 296 1.62 4.32 24.04
CA GLN A 296 2.80 3.79 24.73
C GLN A 296 3.13 2.34 24.31
N LYS A 297 2.10 1.49 24.17
CA LYS A 297 2.27 0.07 23.80
C LYS A 297 2.59 -0.10 22.32
N TYR A 298 1.96 0.71 21.46
CA TYR A 298 1.98 0.53 20.01
C TYR A 298 2.82 1.58 19.26
N ASN A 299 3.66 2.34 19.96
CA ASN A 299 4.51 3.38 19.35
C ASN A 299 5.38 2.82 18.20
N PHE A 300 6.05 1.69 18.42
CA PHE A 300 6.92 1.06 17.43
C PHE A 300 6.14 0.39 16.29
N LEU A 301 4.88 -0.01 16.53
CA LEU A 301 3.97 -0.42 15.45
C LEU A 301 3.65 0.78 14.56
N ALA A 302 3.33 1.94 15.15
CA ALA A 302 3.06 3.15 14.38
C ALA A 302 4.28 3.58 13.56
N LEU A 303 5.47 3.61 14.17
CA LEU A 303 6.72 3.98 13.51
C LEU A 303 7.08 3.00 12.38
N SER A 304 6.96 1.70 12.62
CA SER A 304 7.25 0.68 11.60
C SER A 304 6.24 0.71 10.45
N ALA A 305 4.94 0.85 10.74
CA ALA A 305 3.92 1.00 9.69
C ALA A 305 4.09 2.30 8.89
N TYR A 306 4.50 3.39 9.55
CA TYR A 306 4.84 4.66 8.91
C TYR A 306 6.04 4.52 7.98
N ASP A 307 7.12 3.87 8.45
CA ASP A 307 8.31 3.61 7.65
C ASP A 307 7.98 2.78 6.41
N ALA A 308 7.24 1.69 6.60
CA ALA A 308 6.83 0.80 5.52
C ALA A 308 6.00 1.54 4.46
N LEU A 309 5.04 2.37 4.87
CA LEU A 309 4.21 3.13 3.92
C LEU A 309 4.99 4.26 3.24
N LEU A 310 5.97 4.85 3.93
CA LEU A 310 6.88 5.86 3.37
C LEU A 310 7.76 5.27 2.26
N GLN A 311 8.30 4.08 2.48
CA GLN A 311 9.11 3.36 1.47
C GLN A 311 8.30 3.01 0.21
N GLN A 312 6.99 2.76 0.36
CA GLN A 312 6.09 2.45 -0.75
C GLN A 312 5.57 3.68 -1.50
N GLN A 313 6.01 4.91 -1.15
CA GLN A 313 5.57 6.14 -1.80
C GLN A 313 5.71 6.17 -3.32
N PRO A 314 6.87 5.84 -3.90
CA PRO A 314 7.01 5.83 -5.36
C PRO A 314 6.06 4.84 -6.04
N ALA A 315 5.83 3.68 -5.42
CA ALA A 315 4.99 2.62 -5.96
C ALA A 315 3.51 3.02 -6.01
N TRP A 316 2.97 3.59 -4.93
CA TRP A 316 1.57 4.03 -4.97
C TRP A 316 1.35 5.30 -5.80
N GLU A 317 2.36 6.18 -5.94
CA GLU A 317 2.27 7.32 -6.86
C GLU A 317 2.17 6.84 -8.31
N GLU A 318 2.97 5.84 -8.70
CA GLU A 318 2.92 5.23 -10.02
C GLU A 318 1.60 4.50 -10.28
N VAL A 319 1.10 3.74 -9.30
CA VAL A 319 -0.19 3.05 -9.43
C VAL A 319 -1.33 4.06 -9.61
N LEU A 320 -1.40 5.10 -8.77
CA LEU A 320 -2.47 6.08 -8.85
C LEU A 320 -2.41 6.96 -10.11
N SER A 321 -1.22 7.22 -10.66
CA SER A 321 -1.07 8.03 -11.88
C SER A 321 -1.63 7.37 -13.14
N ARG A 322 -1.93 6.06 -13.09
CA ARG A 322 -2.51 5.29 -14.22
C ARG A 322 -4.04 5.39 -14.28
N ARG A 323 -4.71 6.02 -13.30
CA ARG A 323 -6.16 6.22 -13.27
C ARG A 323 -6.58 7.31 -14.26
N GLY A 324 -7.86 7.28 -14.67
CA GLY A 324 -8.46 8.28 -15.56
C GLY A 324 -8.48 9.68 -14.93
N SER A 325 -8.62 10.71 -15.76
CA SER A 325 -8.65 12.12 -15.31
C SER A 325 -9.81 12.40 -14.35
N GLU A 326 -10.88 11.62 -14.42
CA GLU A 326 -12.02 11.74 -13.50
C GLU A 326 -11.67 11.38 -12.04
N TYR A 327 -10.53 10.73 -11.80
CA TYR A 327 -10.03 10.35 -10.47
C TYR A 327 -8.93 11.29 -9.95
N LEU A 328 -8.67 12.43 -10.61
CA LEU A 328 -7.64 13.40 -10.20
C LEU A 328 -8.06 14.20 -8.95
N ASP A 329 -9.34 14.51 -8.83
CA ASP A 329 -9.90 15.24 -7.68
C ASP A 329 -10.19 14.32 -6.47
N ASP A 330 -10.07 12.99 -6.66
CA ASP A 330 -10.24 12.04 -5.58
C ASP A 330 -9.14 12.18 -4.54
N LYS A 331 -9.51 11.94 -3.28
CA LYS A 331 -8.54 11.90 -2.19
C LYS A 331 -7.53 10.79 -2.46
N ASN A 332 -6.26 11.07 -2.17
CA ASN A 332 -5.22 10.05 -2.23
C ASN A 332 -5.20 9.31 -0.89
N GLU A 333 -5.82 8.13 -0.87
CA GLU A 333 -6.01 7.33 0.34
C GLU A 333 -4.68 6.95 0.99
N PHE A 334 -3.67 6.57 0.20
CA PHE A 334 -2.34 6.24 0.72
C PHE A 334 -1.64 7.44 1.34
N ARG A 335 -1.74 8.61 0.70
CA ARG A 335 -1.18 9.87 1.22
C ARG A 335 -1.88 10.29 2.51
N ASP A 336 -3.20 10.25 2.56
CA ASP A 336 -3.98 10.55 3.76
C ASP A 336 -3.67 9.56 4.89
N GLY A 337 -3.49 8.29 4.53
CA GLY A 337 -3.05 7.24 5.45
C GLY A 337 -1.66 7.48 6.03
N LEU A 338 -0.71 7.86 5.17
CA LEU A 338 0.65 8.24 5.56
C LEU A 338 0.64 9.45 6.50
N GLN A 339 -0.18 10.47 6.21
CA GLN A 339 -0.34 11.62 7.11
C GLN A 339 -0.97 11.21 8.44
N THR A 340 -1.95 10.31 8.43
CA THR A 340 -2.56 9.78 9.66
C THR A 340 -1.52 9.09 10.55
N LEU A 341 -0.69 8.21 9.99
CA LEU A 341 0.39 7.54 10.73
C LEU A 341 1.46 8.55 11.20
N ARG A 342 1.82 9.52 10.36
CA ARG A 342 2.76 10.60 10.73
C ARG A 342 2.26 11.37 11.95
N GLN A 343 1.00 11.81 11.98
CA GLN A 343 0.44 12.54 13.12
C GLN A 343 0.45 11.71 14.42
N ILE A 344 0.23 10.40 14.34
CA ILE A 344 0.34 9.50 15.49
C ILE A 344 1.79 9.43 15.98
N CYS A 345 2.76 9.28 15.06
CA CYS A 345 4.19 9.24 15.38
C CYS A 345 4.66 10.55 16.02
N LEU A 346 4.27 11.71 15.47
CA LEU A 346 4.62 13.03 16.01
C LEU A 346 4.21 13.20 17.47
N ARG A 347 3.03 12.68 17.84
CA ARG A 347 2.52 12.72 19.21
C ARG A 347 3.25 11.76 20.15
N SER A 348 3.87 10.70 19.63
CA SER A 348 4.54 9.69 20.45
C SER A 348 5.83 10.18 21.14
N PHE A 349 6.57 11.10 20.51
CA PHE A 349 7.84 11.59 21.08
C PHE A 349 7.64 12.46 22.34
N PRO A 350 6.77 13.49 22.33
CA PRO A 350 6.48 14.26 23.54
C PRO A 350 5.86 13.42 24.65
N GLU A 351 4.93 12.50 24.32
CA GLU A 351 4.30 11.63 25.32
C GLU A 351 5.34 10.77 26.03
N PHE A 352 6.27 10.17 25.29
CA PHE A 352 7.35 9.39 25.91
C PHE A 352 8.18 10.24 26.88
N LEU A 353 8.55 11.48 26.52
CA LEU A 353 9.28 12.36 27.44
C LEU A 353 8.48 12.75 28.69
N VAL A 354 7.16 12.94 28.55
CA VAL A 354 6.27 13.19 29.69
C VAL A 354 6.18 11.96 30.59
N ASP A 355 6.07 10.76 30.01
CA ASP A 355 6.05 9.50 30.74
C ASP A 355 7.33 9.30 31.55
N LEU A 356 8.50 9.67 30.98
CA LEU A 356 9.77 9.62 31.70
C LEU A 356 9.74 10.49 32.96
N LYS A 357 9.18 11.70 32.85
CA LYS A 357 9.05 12.65 33.97
C LYS A 357 8.01 12.21 34.99
N LEU A 358 6.88 11.66 34.56
CA LEU A 358 5.84 11.14 35.45
C LEU A 358 6.29 9.87 36.18
N GLY A 359 7.12 9.04 35.54
CA GLY A 359 7.78 7.91 36.18
C GLY A 359 8.60 8.30 37.41
N ALA A 360 9.11 9.54 37.47
CA ALA A 360 9.80 10.09 38.64
C ALA A 360 8.92 10.22 39.89
N ASN A 361 7.60 10.29 39.73
CA ASN A 361 6.65 10.45 40.83
C ASN A 361 6.20 9.11 41.44
N ASN A 362 6.60 7.98 40.86
CA ASN A 362 6.18 6.67 41.34
C ASN A 362 6.88 6.34 42.67
N ARG A 363 6.10 6.28 43.75
CA ARG A 363 6.62 6.15 45.13
C ARG A 363 6.85 4.70 45.51
N ASP A 364 8.01 4.20 45.17
CA ASP A 364 8.56 2.98 45.77
C ASP A 364 9.11 3.26 47.18
N SER A 365 9.21 2.21 48.00
CA SER A 365 9.76 2.27 49.37
C SER A 365 11.09 3.05 49.45
N ASP A 366 11.24 3.92 50.45
CA ASP A 366 12.41 4.81 50.66
C ASP A 366 13.76 4.08 50.77
N THR A 367 13.75 2.77 51.00
CA THR A 367 14.93 1.90 51.09
C THR A 367 15.14 1.03 49.85
N SER A 368 14.27 1.10 48.85
CA SER A 368 14.39 0.33 47.62
C SER A 368 15.53 0.88 46.75
N VAL A 369 16.41 -0.03 46.31
CA VAL A 369 17.53 0.27 45.39
C VAL A 369 17.42 -0.49 44.07
N LYS A 370 16.26 -1.11 43.82
CA LYS A 370 16.00 -1.85 42.59
C LYS A 370 15.95 -0.91 41.39
N LEU A 371 16.12 -1.49 40.20
CA LEU A 371 15.87 -0.77 38.96
C LEU A 371 14.41 -0.36 38.90
N VAL A 372 14.16 0.89 38.53
CA VAL A 372 12.81 1.36 38.25
C VAL A 372 12.44 1.01 36.82
N ASP A 373 11.15 0.79 36.57
CA ASP A 373 10.62 0.46 35.24
C ASP A 373 11.08 1.48 34.20
N LEU A 374 11.05 2.77 34.56
CA LEU A 374 11.58 3.91 33.80
C LEU A 374 12.96 3.62 33.16
N THR A 375 13.90 3.09 33.94
CA THR A 375 15.26 2.77 33.47
C THR A 375 15.23 1.69 32.41
N THR A 376 14.48 0.62 32.66
CA THR A 376 14.40 -0.52 31.74
C THR A 376 13.62 -0.18 30.47
N GLU A 377 12.58 0.66 30.57
CA GLU A 377 11.78 1.15 29.45
C GLU A 377 12.57 2.11 28.57
N THR A 378 13.37 3.00 29.17
CA THR A 378 14.27 3.89 28.42
C THR A 378 15.25 3.10 27.57
N VAL A 379 15.89 2.07 28.14
CA VAL A 379 16.80 1.19 27.40
C VAL A 379 16.05 0.46 26.28
N LYS A 380 14.92 -0.18 26.58
CA LYS A 380 14.12 -0.91 25.58
C LYS A 380 13.66 0.00 24.43
N TYR A 381 13.30 1.26 24.73
CA TYR A 381 12.91 2.23 23.72
C TYR A 381 14.10 2.59 22.82
N LEU A 382 15.23 3.00 23.40
CA LEU A 382 16.42 3.39 22.65
C LEU A 382 16.99 2.23 21.81
N GLU A 383 17.02 1.01 22.34
CA GLU A 383 17.45 -0.20 21.63
C GLU A 383 16.61 -0.52 20.37
N ARG A 384 15.36 -0.07 20.32
CA ARG A 384 14.45 -0.29 19.19
C ARG A 384 14.51 0.80 18.12
N ILE A 385 15.03 2.00 18.44
CA ILE A 385 15.12 3.11 17.49
C ILE A 385 15.88 2.77 16.20
N PRO A 386 17.04 2.07 16.22
CA PRO A 386 17.76 1.72 14.99
C PRO A 386 16.90 0.98 13.96
N GLN A 387 15.98 0.12 14.42
CA GLN A 387 15.12 -0.68 13.54
C GLN A 387 14.06 0.14 12.79
N VAL A 388 13.80 1.38 13.23
CA VAL A 388 12.82 2.30 12.65
C VAL A 388 13.42 3.69 12.42
N GLN A 389 14.74 3.75 12.19
CA GLN A 389 15.50 5.00 12.12
C GLN A 389 14.94 5.96 11.06
N ALA A 390 14.65 5.47 9.85
CA ALA A 390 14.13 6.30 8.77
C ALA A 390 12.78 6.97 9.12
N ALA A 391 11.86 6.22 9.72
CA ALA A 391 10.60 6.76 10.24
C ALA A 391 10.81 7.81 11.33
N VAL A 392 11.70 7.52 12.30
CA VAL A 392 12.01 8.46 13.40
C VAL A 392 12.62 9.74 12.86
N SER A 393 13.63 9.66 11.99
CA SER A 393 14.25 10.82 11.36
C SER A 393 13.24 11.65 10.57
N SER A 394 12.43 11.01 9.72
CA SER A 394 11.39 11.69 8.93
C SER A 394 10.35 12.38 9.82
N ALA A 395 9.89 11.70 10.88
CA ALA A 395 8.93 12.27 11.83
C ALA A 395 9.53 13.38 12.70
N LEU A 396 10.80 13.32 13.07
CA LEU A 396 11.45 14.40 13.82
C LEU A 396 11.72 15.63 12.96
N VAL A 397 12.16 15.46 11.71
CA VAL A 397 12.27 16.55 10.73
C VAL A 397 10.92 17.23 10.54
N ALA A 398 9.85 16.44 10.48
CA ALA A 398 8.49 16.93 10.39
C ALA A 398 8.02 17.71 11.63
N LEU A 399 8.43 17.29 12.82
CA LEU A 399 8.10 17.95 14.08
C LEU A 399 8.86 19.26 14.25
N GLY A 400 10.11 19.31 13.75
CA GLY A 400 11.06 20.39 13.97
C GLY A 400 11.89 20.19 15.23
N ASP A 401 13.15 20.63 15.17
CA ASP A 401 14.12 20.45 16.25
C ASP A 401 13.64 21.08 17.57
N GLY A 402 13.70 20.31 18.67
CA GLY A 402 13.29 20.73 20.01
C GLY A 402 11.78 20.83 20.25
N ASN A 403 10.94 20.71 19.23
CA ASN A 403 9.47 20.84 19.38
C ASN A 403 8.84 19.67 20.15
N TRP A 404 9.58 18.60 20.43
CA TRP A 404 9.13 17.52 21.30
C TRP A 404 9.03 17.90 22.79
N LYS A 405 9.61 19.03 23.22
CA LYS A 405 9.61 19.51 24.62
C LYS A 405 8.35 20.28 25.04
N MET A 406 7.20 19.95 24.44
CA MET A 406 5.90 20.64 24.63
C MET A 406 5.67 21.08 26.09
N GLY A 407 5.62 22.40 26.33
CA GLY A 407 5.33 22.98 27.66
C GLY A 407 6.51 23.55 28.46
N GLU A 408 7.77 23.38 28.04
CA GLU A 408 8.94 23.99 28.71
C GLU A 408 9.23 25.45 28.28
N GLY A 409 8.25 26.15 27.70
CA GLY A 409 8.39 27.56 27.31
C GLY A 409 9.10 27.80 25.98
N VAL A 410 9.36 26.76 25.18
CA VAL A 410 9.77 26.91 23.78
C VAL A 410 8.55 27.36 22.98
N GLN A 411 8.55 28.63 22.56
CA GLN A 411 7.47 29.20 21.75
C GLN A 411 7.36 28.48 20.42
N VAL A 412 6.17 27.95 20.13
CA VAL A 412 5.76 27.44 18.83
C VAL A 412 5.94 28.57 17.80
N GLY A 413 6.91 28.45 16.90
CA GLY A 413 7.02 29.33 15.72
C GLY A 413 8.17 30.34 15.68
N LYS A 414 9.25 30.20 16.46
CA LYS A 414 10.54 30.79 16.07
C LYS A 414 11.51 29.69 15.71
N ALA A 415 11.57 29.37 14.41
CA ALA A 415 12.76 28.80 13.83
C ALA A 415 13.97 29.58 14.37
N SER A 416 14.89 28.90 15.04
CA SER A 416 16.25 29.41 15.21
C SER A 416 16.71 29.80 13.81
N GLN A 417 16.96 31.10 13.60
CA GLN A 417 17.56 31.57 12.36
C GLN A 417 18.88 30.82 12.15
N GLY A 418 18.94 29.96 11.14
CA GLY A 418 20.17 29.32 10.72
C GLY A 418 19.99 27.91 10.18
N GLY A 419 19.76 27.78 8.87
CA GLY A 419 19.91 26.53 8.11
C GLY A 419 18.87 25.44 8.40
N ALA A 420 18.61 24.59 7.41
CA ALA A 420 17.96 23.31 7.68
C ALA A 420 18.95 22.48 8.53
N VAL A 421 18.60 22.21 9.78
CA VAL A 421 19.35 21.27 10.63
C VAL A 421 19.21 19.89 10.01
N ASP A 422 20.33 19.17 9.88
CA ASP A 422 20.35 17.85 9.26
C ASP A 422 19.49 16.85 10.06
N ALA A 423 18.87 15.89 9.37
CA ALA A 423 17.97 14.91 9.97
C ALA A 423 18.68 14.06 11.05
N ILE A 424 19.98 13.81 10.86
CA ILE A 424 20.83 13.11 11.81
C ILE A 424 20.98 13.93 13.09
N THR A 425 21.30 15.22 12.97
CA THR A 425 21.48 16.12 14.12
C THR A 425 20.19 16.29 14.94
N ILE A 426 19.03 16.41 14.28
CA ILE A 426 17.74 16.48 15.00
C ILE A 426 17.51 15.21 15.81
N MET A 427 17.83 14.05 15.25
CA MET A 427 17.71 12.77 15.95
C MET A 427 18.69 12.68 17.12
N GLU A 428 19.95 13.10 16.95
CA GLU A 428 20.93 13.19 18.03
C GLU A 428 20.44 14.06 19.19
N HIS A 429 19.84 15.23 18.90
CA HIS A 429 19.26 16.10 19.91
C HIS A 429 18.10 15.42 20.66
N PHE A 430 17.21 14.74 19.93
CA PHE A 430 16.10 14.01 20.56
C PHE A 430 16.60 12.89 21.49
N LEU A 431 17.56 12.07 21.03
CA LEU A 431 18.13 10.99 21.83
C LEU A 431 18.86 11.52 23.06
N TYR A 432 19.59 12.64 22.93
CA TYR A 432 20.21 13.34 24.05
C TYR A 432 19.16 13.77 25.10
N ASP A 433 18.03 14.32 24.65
CA ASP A 433 16.95 14.75 25.54
C ASP A 433 16.25 13.59 26.24
N VAL A 434 16.06 12.46 25.55
CA VAL A 434 15.53 11.22 26.15
C VAL A 434 16.44 10.75 27.29
N VAL A 435 17.74 10.62 27.02
CA VAL A 435 18.74 10.18 28.01
C VAL A 435 18.82 11.15 29.18
N THR A 436 18.87 12.45 28.90
CA THR A 436 18.98 13.49 29.93
C THR A 436 17.72 13.57 30.80
N ASN A 437 16.53 13.45 30.22
CA ASN A 437 15.28 13.40 30.99
C ASN A 437 15.18 12.15 31.87
N ALA A 438 15.61 10.99 31.39
CA ALA A 438 15.68 9.78 32.20
C ALA A 438 16.65 9.97 33.39
N ILE A 439 17.85 10.48 33.13
CA ILE A 439 18.85 10.78 34.18
C ILE A 439 18.33 11.79 35.20
N ASN A 440 17.67 12.87 34.77
CA ASN A 440 17.10 13.89 35.67
C ASN A 440 15.99 13.32 36.55
N SER A 441 15.16 12.45 35.98
CA SER A 441 14.10 11.74 36.70
C SER A 441 14.68 10.79 37.75
N LEU A 442 15.75 10.05 37.42
CA LEU A 442 16.48 9.19 38.36
C LEU A 442 17.15 10.00 39.48
N ASN A 443 17.72 11.17 39.17
CA ASN A 443 18.26 12.08 40.18
C ASN A 443 17.16 12.62 41.11
N THR A 444 15.95 12.84 40.60
CA THR A 444 14.81 13.28 41.42
C THR A 444 14.36 12.16 42.35
N ILE A 445 14.21 10.94 41.83
CA ILE A 445 13.86 9.76 42.64
C ILE A 445 14.91 9.51 43.72
N SER A 446 16.21 9.63 43.40
CA SER A 446 17.28 9.38 44.37
C SER A 446 17.26 10.35 45.55
N ARG A 447 16.93 11.64 45.32
CA ARG A 447 16.85 12.67 46.35
C ARG A 447 15.68 12.50 47.31
N ILE A 448 14.60 11.84 46.88
CA ILE A 448 13.43 11.56 47.72
C ILE A 448 13.78 10.46 48.75
N ARG A 449 14.73 9.59 48.42
CA ARG A 449 15.17 8.49 49.29
C ARG A 449 16.12 8.96 50.39
N ARG A 450 16.29 8.13 51.42
CA ARG A 450 17.33 8.32 52.43
C ARG A 450 18.70 8.38 51.76
N SER A 451 19.54 9.36 52.12
CA SER A 451 20.80 9.67 51.44
C SER A 451 21.64 8.44 51.03
N ALA A 452 21.89 7.50 51.96
CA ALA A 452 22.66 6.28 51.67
C ALA A 452 21.99 5.38 50.62
N PHE A 453 20.70 5.07 50.78
CA PHE A 453 19.94 4.25 49.83
C PHE A 453 19.72 4.96 48.49
N GLY A 454 19.52 6.27 48.51
CA GLY A 454 19.41 7.10 47.30
C GLY A 454 20.68 7.05 46.46
N SER A 455 21.85 7.10 47.09
CA SER A 455 23.13 6.98 46.38
C SER A 455 23.34 5.61 45.73
N ILE A 456 22.95 4.51 46.41
CA ILE A 456 23.01 3.15 45.85
C ILE A 456 22.01 2.98 44.72
N PHE A 457 20.77 3.45 44.92
CA PHE A 457 19.73 3.44 43.90
C PHE A 457 20.17 4.15 42.61
N LEU A 458 20.73 5.36 42.74
CA LEU A 458 21.20 6.13 41.60
C LEU A 458 22.35 5.41 40.88
N LEU A 459 23.30 4.87 41.64
CA LEU A 459 24.41 4.10 41.09
C LEU A 459 23.92 2.90 40.27
N ASN A 460 22.98 2.11 40.80
CA ASN A 460 22.42 0.94 40.13
C ASN A 460 21.75 1.30 38.79
N ASN A 461 20.89 2.33 38.78
CA ASN A 461 20.14 2.71 37.60
C ASN A 461 21.03 3.37 36.53
N ILE A 462 21.95 4.25 36.92
CA ILE A 462 22.88 4.89 35.97
C ILE A 462 23.88 3.86 35.41
N SER A 463 24.34 2.90 36.21
CA SER A 463 25.17 1.79 35.71
C SER A 463 24.44 0.98 34.67
N TYR A 464 23.16 0.65 34.92
CA TYR A 464 22.35 -0.10 33.97
C TYR A 464 22.18 0.65 32.64
N LEU A 465 21.89 1.96 32.69
CA LEU A 465 21.86 2.81 31.48
C LEU A 465 23.21 2.77 30.75
N ARG A 466 24.32 2.98 31.47
CA ARG A 466 25.66 2.98 30.87
C ARG A 466 26.01 1.63 30.25
N HIS A 467 25.70 0.54 30.94
CA HIS A 467 26.00 -0.81 30.49
C HIS A 467 25.26 -1.12 29.18
N HIS A 468 23.93 -0.95 29.15
CA HIS A 468 23.12 -1.31 28.00
C HIS A 468 23.09 -0.27 26.86
N LEU A 469 23.45 0.98 27.13
CA LEU A 469 23.50 2.00 26.07
C LEU A 469 24.91 2.18 25.50
N LEU A 470 25.97 2.02 26.31
CA LEU A 470 27.34 2.35 25.90
C LEU A 470 28.30 1.15 25.81
N LEU A 471 28.23 0.19 26.74
CA LEU A 471 29.23 -0.88 26.84
C LEU A 471 28.83 -2.14 26.08
N GLN A 472 27.61 -2.61 26.31
CA GLN A 472 27.05 -3.83 25.74
C GLN A 472 25.62 -3.57 25.24
N PRO A 473 25.46 -2.74 24.20
CA PRO A 473 24.16 -2.53 23.58
C PRO A 473 23.69 -3.81 22.88
N ARG A 474 22.41 -4.14 23.02
CA ARG A 474 21.83 -5.29 22.30
C ARG A 474 21.81 -5.09 20.79
N HIS A 475 21.63 -3.85 20.35
CA HIS A 475 21.64 -3.48 18.94
C HIS A 475 22.99 -2.84 18.57
N PRO A 476 23.71 -3.35 17.55
CA PRO A 476 25.07 -2.90 17.23
C PRO A 476 25.13 -1.44 16.77
N GLU A 477 24.09 -0.96 16.08
CA GLU A 477 24.04 0.40 15.52
C GLU A 477 23.56 1.46 16.52
N LEU A 478 23.23 1.09 17.77
CA LEU A 478 22.74 2.07 18.75
C LEU A 478 23.78 3.15 19.06
N LEU A 479 25.05 2.76 19.21
CA LEU A 479 26.14 3.69 19.55
C LEU A 479 26.38 4.74 18.48
N SER A 480 26.21 4.37 17.20
CA SER A 480 26.37 5.31 16.09
C SER A 480 25.29 6.39 16.03
N LEU A 481 24.18 6.22 16.75
CA LEU A 481 23.13 7.23 16.84
C LEU A 481 23.37 8.25 17.96
N PHE A 482 24.29 7.97 18.88
CA PHE A 482 24.58 8.87 19.99
C PHE A 482 25.66 9.88 19.63
N SER A 483 25.32 11.15 19.83
CA SER A 483 26.28 12.24 19.78
C SER A 483 27.26 12.20 20.96
N GLN A 484 28.43 12.82 20.80
CA GLN A 484 29.43 12.93 21.86
C GLN A 484 28.86 13.52 23.18
N PRO A 485 28.01 14.57 23.16
CA PRO A 485 27.35 15.07 24.37
C PRO A 485 26.50 14.02 25.11
N THR A 486 25.86 13.10 24.37
CA THR A 486 25.04 12.03 24.96
C THR A 486 25.92 11.03 25.71
N ILE A 487 27.03 10.62 25.08
CA ILE A 487 28.02 9.71 25.67
C ILE A 487 28.65 10.35 26.93
N ASP A 488 29.01 11.63 26.84
CA ASP A 488 29.59 12.38 27.94
C ASP A 488 28.60 12.57 29.11
N ALA A 489 27.32 12.82 28.82
CA ALA A 489 26.28 12.95 29.83
C ALA A 489 26.11 11.67 30.65
N ILE A 490 26.06 10.50 30.00
CA ILE A 490 25.96 9.19 30.69
C ILE A 490 27.23 8.94 31.53
N ASN A 491 28.42 9.10 30.94
CA ASN A 491 29.68 8.85 31.66
C ASN A 491 29.94 9.84 32.80
N SER A 492 29.53 11.09 32.66
CA SER A 492 29.63 12.11 33.72
C SER A 492 28.68 11.82 34.88
N ASN A 493 27.45 11.41 34.59
CA ASN A 493 26.48 11.02 35.62
C ASN A 493 26.89 9.72 36.32
N TRP A 494 27.50 8.77 35.62
CA TRP A 494 28.10 7.58 36.24
C TRP A 494 29.19 7.97 37.25
N ARG A 495 30.14 8.82 36.85
CA ARG A 495 31.19 9.31 37.76
C ARG A 495 30.62 10.04 38.97
N THR A 496 29.59 10.86 38.76
CA THR A 496 28.91 11.61 39.82
C THR A 496 28.16 10.68 40.79
N ALA A 497 27.40 9.72 40.27
CA ALA A 497 26.66 8.74 41.07
C ALA A 497 27.62 7.85 41.88
N LYS A 498 28.72 7.41 41.27
CA LYS A 498 29.79 6.69 41.94
C LYS A 498 30.39 7.54 43.06
N ALA A 499 30.84 8.76 42.79
CA ALA A 499 31.39 9.65 43.82
C ALA A 499 30.41 9.88 44.99
N ALA A 500 29.12 10.12 44.71
CA ALA A 500 28.09 10.28 45.74
C ALA A 500 27.89 9.03 46.60
N TYR A 501 27.98 7.85 45.99
CA TYR A 501 27.92 6.57 46.69
C TYR A 501 29.10 6.38 47.65
N PHE A 502 30.33 6.62 47.18
CA PHE A 502 31.53 6.59 48.02
C PHE A 502 31.44 7.61 49.16
N ASP A 503 30.98 8.83 48.85
CA ASP A 503 30.90 9.90 49.83
C ASP A 503 29.89 9.61 50.93
N THR A 504 28.71 9.13 50.56
CA THR A 504 27.64 8.90 51.53
C THR A 504 27.89 7.66 52.39
N ASN A 505 28.49 6.61 51.82
CA ASN A 505 28.62 5.32 52.51
C ASN A 505 29.97 5.14 53.20
N PHE A 506 31.06 5.68 52.65
CA PHE A 506 32.42 5.37 53.12
C PHE A 506 33.20 6.59 53.61
N THR A 507 32.97 7.82 53.14
CA THR A 507 33.65 9.02 53.69
C THR A 507 33.47 9.17 55.20
N PRO A 508 32.29 8.91 55.82
CA PRO A 508 32.14 8.96 57.27
C PRO A 508 33.08 8.02 58.01
N LEU A 509 33.35 6.82 57.47
CA LEU A 509 34.35 5.90 58.02
C LEU A 509 35.74 6.53 58.00
N MET A 510 36.12 7.10 56.86
CA MET A 510 37.43 7.70 56.65
C MET A 510 37.67 8.91 57.56
N GLN A 511 36.64 9.74 57.75
CA GLN A 511 36.70 10.92 58.62
C GLN A 511 36.96 10.54 60.09
N THR A 512 36.47 9.39 60.57
CA THR A 512 36.75 8.95 61.95
C THR A 512 38.22 8.64 62.21
N ILE A 513 38.94 8.14 61.21
CA ILE A 513 40.35 7.73 61.31
C ILE A 513 41.32 8.77 60.75
N THR A 514 40.82 9.88 60.22
CA THR A 514 41.63 11.01 59.78
C THR A 514 41.95 11.90 61.00
N ASP A 515 43.22 12.27 61.13
CA ASP A 515 43.67 13.16 62.22
C ASP A 515 43.43 14.62 61.83
N ASP A 516 42.58 15.32 62.59
CA ASP A 516 42.34 16.75 62.42
C ASP A 516 43.50 17.54 63.10
N PRO A 517 44.18 18.48 62.42
CA PRO A 517 45.33 19.21 62.99
C PRO A 517 44.99 19.97 64.29
N LYS A 518 43.70 20.25 64.51
CA LYS A 518 43.19 20.97 65.69
C LYS A 518 42.86 20.06 66.88
N GLU A 519 42.81 18.74 66.70
CA GLU A 519 42.52 17.79 67.79
C GLU A 519 43.82 17.36 68.52
N LYS A 520 43.85 17.55 69.84
CA LYS A 520 44.92 16.97 70.69
C LYS A 520 44.76 15.45 70.76
N SER A 521 45.43 14.73 69.86
CA SER A 521 45.48 13.26 69.76
C SER A 521 45.90 12.59 71.07
N GLY A 522 44.92 12.32 71.95
CA GLY A 522 45.10 11.64 73.23
C GLY A 522 44.74 10.15 73.16
N LYS A 523 45.28 9.35 74.10
CA LYS A 523 45.00 7.89 74.19
C LYS A 523 43.50 7.55 74.29
N SER A 524 42.70 8.43 74.89
CA SER A 524 41.24 8.28 74.99
C SER A 524 40.53 8.50 73.64
N GLN A 525 40.93 9.53 72.89
CA GLN A 525 40.37 9.80 71.55
C GLN A 525 40.69 8.68 70.56
N ALA A 526 41.88 8.10 70.61
CA ALA A 526 42.23 6.98 69.73
C ALA A 526 41.28 5.78 69.93
N LYS A 527 40.92 5.47 71.19
CA LYS A 527 39.96 4.41 71.51
C LYS A 527 38.56 4.71 70.98
N GLU A 528 38.10 5.95 71.14
CA GLU A 528 36.80 6.41 70.64
C GLU A 528 36.73 6.37 69.11
N LYS A 529 37.79 6.79 68.42
CA LYS A 529 37.92 6.71 66.95
C LYS A 529 37.81 5.27 66.45
N PHE A 530 38.48 4.31 67.09
CA PHE A 530 38.35 2.89 66.73
C PHE A 530 36.93 2.35 66.94
N THR A 531 36.31 2.62 68.10
CA THR A 531 34.94 2.18 68.37
C THR A 531 33.98 2.74 67.32
N ARG A 532 34.04 4.05 67.08
CA ARG A 532 33.18 4.73 66.10
C ARG A 532 33.40 4.22 64.67
N PHE A 533 34.63 3.95 64.27
CA PHE A 533 34.94 3.37 62.96
C PHE A 533 34.25 2.01 62.78
N PHE A 534 34.41 1.09 63.75
CA PHE A 534 33.81 -0.24 63.62
C PHE A 534 32.29 -0.22 63.74
N ASP A 535 31.71 0.67 64.54
CA ASP A 535 30.26 0.81 64.64
C ASP A 535 29.67 1.33 63.31
N LEU A 536 30.31 2.33 62.68
CA LEU A 536 29.93 2.79 61.34
C LEU A 536 30.14 1.70 60.28
N LEU A 537 31.17 0.84 60.41
CA LEU A 537 31.43 -0.24 59.47
C LEU A 537 30.31 -1.28 59.53
N GLU A 538 29.84 -1.63 60.72
CA GLU A 538 28.67 -2.50 60.91
C GLU A 538 27.41 -1.89 60.27
N GLU A 539 27.18 -0.58 60.44
CA GLU A 539 26.05 0.08 59.78
C GLU A 539 26.16 0.03 58.26
N VAL A 540 27.35 0.22 57.69
CA VAL A 540 27.58 0.10 56.23
C VAL A 540 27.30 -1.32 55.76
N VAL A 541 27.79 -2.32 56.50
CA VAL A 541 27.57 -3.75 56.18
C VAL A 541 26.07 -4.07 56.19
N GLU A 542 25.34 -3.64 57.22
CA GLU A 542 23.89 -3.89 57.30
C GLU A 542 23.12 -3.16 56.20
N ARG A 543 23.52 -1.93 55.85
CA ARG A 543 22.94 -1.20 54.70
C ARG A 543 23.15 -1.96 53.39
N HIS A 544 24.36 -2.46 53.12
CA HIS A 544 24.68 -3.21 51.90
C HIS A 544 24.04 -4.59 51.86
N ARG A 545 23.77 -5.19 53.03
CA ARG A 545 22.96 -6.40 53.14
C ARG A 545 21.51 -6.16 52.71
N MET A 546 20.95 -5.00 53.03
CA MET A 546 19.59 -4.60 52.63
C MET A 546 19.52 -4.08 51.19
N ALA A 547 20.59 -3.45 50.71
CA ALA A 547 20.66 -2.76 49.43
C ALA A 547 21.80 -3.31 48.58
N LYS A 548 21.46 -4.21 47.65
CA LYS A 548 22.40 -4.75 46.69
C LYS A 548 22.95 -3.66 45.75
N VAL A 549 24.26 -3.66 45.57
CA VAL A 549 24.97 -2.72 44.70
C VAL A 549 25.31 -3.41 43.38
N LEU A 550 24.92 -2.80 42.27
CA LEU A 550 25.26 -3.19 40.90
C LEU A 550 24.91 -4.65 40.55
N ASP A 551 23.71 -5.14 40.93
CA ASP A 551 23.30 -6.56 40.76
C ASP A 551 23.33 -7.01 39.28
N GLU A 552 23.14 -6.09 38.33
CA GLU A 552 23.12 -6.35 36.89
C GLU A 552 24.46 -6.12 36.17
N ASP A 553 25.47 -5.53 36.84
CA ASP A 553 26.76 -5.20 36.22
C ASP A 553 27.92 -5.74 37.07
N ARG A 554 28.35 -6.97 36.76
CA ARG A 554 29.40 -7.67 37.51
C ARG A 554 30.76 -6.96 37.42
N GLU A 555 31.14 -6.49 36.23
CA GLU A 555 32.44 -5.84 36.02
C GLU A 555 32.52 -4.52 36.79
N ALA A 556 31.47 -3.69 36.71
CA ALA A 556 31.42 -2.45 37.48
C ALA A 556 31.38 -2.72 38.99
N ARG A 557 30.72 -3.79 39.43
CA ARG A 557 30.66 -4.20 40.84
C ARG A 557 32.03 -4.59 41.38
N GLU A 558 32.76 -5.43 40.65
CA GLU A 558 34.14 -5.82 41.00
C GLU A 558 35.06 -4.60 41.06
N ALA A 559 34.97 -3.69 40.09
CA ALA A 559 35.76 -2.46 40.08
C ALA A 559 35.45 -1.53 41.27
N VAL A 560 34.17 -1.38 41.64
CA VAL A 560 33.76 -0.60 42.82
C VAL A 560 34.27 -1.25 44.11
N ALA A 561 34.21 -2.58 44.21
CA ALA A 561 34.73 -3.31 45.36
C ALA A 561 36.23 -3.08 45.56
N ASP A 562 37.02 -3.18 44.49
CA ASP A 562 38.46 -2.97 44.52
C ASP A 562 38.82 -1.53 44.91
N GLU A 563 38.15 -0.52 44.35
CA GLU A 563 38.39 0.87 44.68
C GLU A 563 38.07 1.19 46.16
N ILE A 564 37.05 0.57 46.74
CA ILE A 564 36.70 0.76 48.16
C ILE A 564 37.75 0.13 49.06
N VAL A 565 38.23 -1.06 48.70
CA VAL A 565 39.35 -1.70 49.39
C VAL A 565 40.58 -0.81 49.33
N MET A 566 40.92 -0.26 48.16
CA MET A 566 42.05 0.65 47.97
C MET A 566 41.89 1.97 48.73
N LEU A 567 40.66 2.42 48.99
CA LEU A 567 40.39 3.63 49.78
C LEU A 567 40.51 3.38 51.29
N VAL A 568 39.79 2.37 51.80
CA VAL A 568 39.57 2.18 53.25
C VAL A 568 40.75 1.45 53.90
N VAL A 569 41.24 0.37 53.29
CA VAL A 569 42.21 -0.55 53.93
C VAL A 569 43.57 0.13 54.17
N PRO A 570 44.18 0.85 53.22
CA PRO A 570 45.46 1.52 53.47
C PRO A 570 45.38 2.58 54.57
N SER A 571 44.27 3.31 54.64
CA SER A 571 44.06 4.34 55.66
C SER A 571 43.90 3.74 57.05
N LEU A 572 43.14 2.64 57.17
CA LEU A 572 43.03 1.89 58.41
C LEU A 572 44.38 1.28 58.84
N LYS A 573 45.16 0.72 57.89
CA LYS A 573 46.52 0.19 58.14
C LYS A 573 47.42 1.27 58.73
N ARG A 574 47.49 2.44 58.09
CA ARG A 574 48.29 3.59 58.55
C ARG A 574 47.85 4.09 59.93
N PHE A 575 46.54 4.26 60.15
CA PHE A 575 46.01 4.70 61.44
C PHE A 575 46.33 3.68 62.54
N THR A 576 46.11 2.39 62.27
CA THR A 576 46.37 1.30 63.23
C THR A 576 47.83 1.23 63.61
N GLN A 577 48.75 1.34 62.65
CA GLN A 577 50.19 1.35 62.91
C GLN A 577 50.59 2.55 63.78
N LYS A 578 50.17 3.77 63.39
CA LYS A 578 50.46 5.01 64.12
C LYS A 578 49.96 4.98 65.57
N GLN A 579 48.78 4.41 65.83
CA GLN A 579 48.24 4.32 67.19
C GLN A 579 48.91 3.21 68.02
N LYS A 580 49.33 2.10 67.39
CA LYS A 580 50.13 1.05 68.05
C LYS A 580 51.48 1.60 68.51
N GLU A 581 52.18 2.37 67.68
CA GLU A 581 53.45 3.03 68.02
C GLU A 581 53.31 4.00 69.21
N LYS A 582 52.15 4.63 69.39
CA LYS A 582 51.84 5.55 70.51
C LYS A 582 51.40 4.85 71.81
N GLU A 583 51.37 3.53 71.85
CA GLU A 583 50.87 2.72 72.98
C GLU A 583 49.52 3.22 73.52
N PHE A 584 48.54 3.40 72.64
CA PHE A 584 47.26 4.02 72.98
C PHE A 584 46.44 3.25 74.04
N SER A 585 46.68 1.95 74.23
CA SER A 585 45.97 1.10 75.18
C SER A 585 46.84 -0.03 75.71
N ARG A 586 46.67 -0.40 76.99
CA ARG A 586 47.26 -1.62 77.60
C ARG A 586 46.63 -2.90 77.06
N ASN A 587 45.43 -2.81 76.49
CA ASN A 587 44.75 -3.92 75.82
C ASN A 587 44.18 -3.44 74.46
N PRO A 588 44.99 -3.44 73.39
CA PRO A 588 44.56 -3.01 72.06
C PRO A 588 43.46 -3.87 71.43
N GLN A 589 43.43 -5.17 71.75
CA GLN A 589 42.45 -6.13 71.21
C GLN A 589 41.00 -5.81 71.60
N LYS A 590 40.81 -5.09 72.72
CA LYS A 590 39.46 -4.64 73.14
C LYS A 590 38.87 -3.58 72.19
N TYR A 591 39.70 -2.79 71.52
CA TYR A 591 39.27 -1.65 70.69
C TYR A 591 39.45 -1.93 69.19
N ILE A 592 40.47 -2.68 68.81
CA ILE A 592 40.68 -3.14 67.44
C ILE A 592 39.88 -4.44 67.27
N LYS A 593 38.60 -4.32 66.89
CA LYS A 593 37.68 -5.46 66.76
C LYS A 593 38.08 -6.42 65.64
N GLN A 594 38.65 -5.92 64.54
CA GLN A 594 39.02 -6.69 63.35
C GLN A 594 40.37 -6.24 62.81
N SER A 595 41.15 -7.15 62.21
CA SER A 595 42.39 -6.80 61.53
C SER A 595 42.11 -6.09 60.19
N PRO A 596 43.06 -5.34 59.62
CA PRO A 596 42.85 -4.72 58.32
C PRO A 596 42.55 -5.71 57.19
N ASP A 597 43.05 -6.94 57.28
CA ASP A 597 42.80 -7.99 56.28
C ASP A 597 41.39 -8.60 56.48
N ASP A 598 40.90 -8.68 57.72
CA ASP A 598 39.49 -9.03 58.00
C ASP A 598 38.53 -7.96 57.47
N VAL A 599 38.89 -6.68 57.61
CA VAL A 599 38.10 -5.57 57.07
C VAL A 599 38.09 -5.61 55.54
N GLU A 600 39.22 -5.95 54.89
CA GLU A 600 39.26 -6.16 53.44
C GLU A 600 38.30 -7.28 53.01
N ALA A 601 38.39 -8.46 53.63
CA ALA A 601 37.50 -9.58 53.31
C ALA A 601 36.02 -9.20 53.48
N ARG A 602 35.71 -8.43 54.52
CA ARG A 602 34.36 -7.95 54.80
C ARG A 602 33.86 -6.92 53.79
N LEU A 603 34.70 -5.98 53.37
CA LEU A 603 34.37 -5.01 52.32
C LEU A 603 34.12 -5.71 50.98
N ARG A 604 34.94 -6.70 50.62
CA ARG A 604 34.72 -7.52 49.42
C ARG A 604 33.41 -8.30 49.49
N SER A 605 33.04 -8.81 50.67
CA SER A 605 31.78 -9.54 50.87
C SER A 605 30.52 -8.71 50.65
N LEU A 606 30.60 -7.38 50.66
CA LEU A 606 29.47 -6.49 50.37
C LEU A 606 28.99 -6.58 48.92
N TYR A 607 29.82 -7.10 48.03
CA TYR A 607 29.62 -7.12 46.58
C TYR A 607 29.43 -8.53 46.01
N ASN A 608 29.43 -9.56 46.87
CA ASN A 608 29.28 -10.96 46.48
C ASN A 608 27.83 -11.45 46.51
#